data_AF-A0A3N5EGI0-F1
#
_entry.id   AF-A0A3N5EGI0-F1
#
_cell.length_a   1.000
_cell.length_b   1.000
_cell.length_c   1.000
_cell.angle_alpha   90.00
_cell.angle_beta   90.00
_cell.angle_gamma   90.00
#
_symmetry.space_group_name_H-M   'P 1'
#
loop_
_entity.id
_entity.type
_entity.pdbx_description
1 polymer ?
#
loop_
_entity_poly.entity_id
_entity_poly.type
_entity_poly.pdbx_seq_one_letter_code
_entity_poly.pdbx_strand_id
1 'polypeptide(L)' 'MVTIEWVDGLVRFLDQTRLPLEEKNVETSDVGRVAEAIKKLEIRGAPAIG' A
#
# COMPACT_ATOMS: atom_id res chain seq x y z
N MET A 1 1.45 -11.93 -5.76
CA MET A 1 1.64 -10.47 -5.93
C MET A 1 1.58 -9.87 -4.55
N VAL A 2 2.70 -9.36 -4.03
CA VAL A 2 2.76 -8.78 -2.69
C VAL A 2 2.23 -7.35 -2.79
N THR A 3 1.10 -7.06 -2.15
CA THR A 3 0.43 -5.74 -2.22
C THR A 3 0.97 -4.74 -1.21
N ILE A 4 1.62 -5.23 -0.15
CA ILE A 4 2.28 -4.44 0.90
C ILE A 4 3.46 -5.25 1.46
N GLU A 5 4.59 -4.58 1.69
CA GLU A 5 5.80 -5.16 2.28
C GLU A 5 6.49 -4.16 3.23
N TRP A 6 7.23 -4.69 4.21
CA TRP A 6 8.09 -3.90 5.10
C TRP A 6 9.55 -4.15 4.73
N VAL A 7 10.27 -3.11 4.32
CA VAL A 7 11.66 -3.20 3.87
C VAL A 7 12.45 -2.05 4.47
N ASP A 8 13.53 -2.37 5.18
CA ASP A 8 14.48 -1.38 5.74
C ASP A 8 13.83 -0.26 6.58
N GLY A 9 12.75 -0.57 7.30
CA GLY A 9 12.04 0.40 8.14
C GLY A 9 10.97 1.21 7.41
N LEU A 10 10.71 0.89 6.14
CA LEU A 10 9.72 1.53 5.28
C LEU A 10 8.60 0.54 4.95
N VAL A 11 7.38 1.06 4.88
CA VAL A 11 6.23 0.37 4.29
C VAL A 11 6.22 0.69 2.80
N ARG A 12 6.28 -0.35 1.97
CA ARG A 12 6.09 -0.27 0.53
C ARG A 12 4.78 -0.94 0.15
N PHE A 13 3.96 -0.29 -0.69
CA PHE A 13 2.72 -0.88 -1.18
C PHE A 13 2.40 -0.44 -2.60
N LEU A 14 1.63 -1.26 -3.31
CA LEU A 14 1.11 -0.92 -4.63
C LEU A 14 -0.15 -0.07 -4.49
N ASP A 15 -0.19 1.10 -5.14
CA ASP A 15 -1.39 1.92 -5.24
C ASP A 15 -2.39 1.28 -6.22
N GLN A 16 -3.36 0.56 -5.65
CA GLN A 16 -4.37 -0.14 -6.43
C GLN A 16 -5.40 0.78 -7.08
N THR A 17 -5.44 2.08 -6.76
CA THR A 17 -6.35 3.02 -7.43
C THR A 17 -5.92 3.32 -8.86
N ARG A 18 -4.65 3.08 -9.18
CA ARG A 18 -4.04 3.37 -10.48
C ARG A 18 -4.11 2.17 -11.44
N LEU A 19 -4.42 1.00 -10.93
CA LEU A 19 -4.62 -0.20 -11.75
C LEU A 19 -5.93 -0.11 -12.56
N PRO A 20 -5.95 -0.70 -13.77
CA PRO A 20 -4.87 -1.40 -14.47
C PRO A 20 -3.95 -0.49 -15.30
N LEU A 21 -4.14 0.83 -15.22
CA LEU A 21 -3.49 1.80 -16.11
C LEU A 21 -2.01 2.00 -15.77
N GLU A 22 -1.67 1.97 -14.49
CA GLU A 22 -0.31 2.22 -14.01
C GLU A 22 0.00 1.44 -12.73
N GLU A 23 1.13 0.75 -12.72
CA GLU A 23 1.69 0.12 -11.52
C GLU A 23 2.62 1.09 -10.80
N LYS A 24 2.15 1.67 -9.70
CA LYS A 24 2.95 2.57 -8.87
C LYS A 24 3.09 2.07 -7.44
N ASN A 25 4.34 1.89 -7.03
CA ASN A 25 4.69 1.64 -5.64
C ASN A 25 4.81 2.95 -4.87
N VAL A 26 4.34 2.95 -3.63
CA VAL A 26 4.49 4.02 -2.65
C VAL A 26 5.33 3.49 -1.50
N GLU A 27 6.35 4.25 -1.09
CA GLU A 27 7.21 3.93 0.04
C GLU A 27 7.08 5.01 1.10
N THR A 28 6.89 4.62 2.37
CA THR A 28 6.73 5.56 3.47
C THR A 28 7.11 4.93 4.81
N SER A 29 7.75 5.70 5.69
CA SER A 29 7.93 5.33 7.12
C SER A 29 6.79 5.88 8.00
N ASP A 30 5.87 6.66 7.44
CA ASP A 30 4.82 7.34 8.20
C ASP A 30 3.56 6.47 8.32
N VAL A 31 3.25 6.07 9.55
CA VAL A 31 2.04 5.31 9.89
C VAL A 31 0.77 6.07 9.50
N GLY A 32 0.77 7.41 9.60
CA GLY A 32 -0.34 8.26 9.15
C GLY A 32 -0.58 8.13 7.64
N ARG A 33 0.50 8.12 6.84
CA ARG A 33 0.40 7.92 5.38
C ARG A 33 -0.17 6.55 5.02
N VAL A 34 0.18 5.51 5.76
CA VAL A 34 -0.36 4.14 5.58
C VAL A 34 -1.85 4.10 5.93
N ALA A 35 -2.25 4.69 7.05
CA ALA A 35 -3.66 4.77 7.44
C ALA A 35 -4.50 5.51 6.38
N GLU A 36 -3.99 6.61 5.84
CA GLU A 36 -4.64 7.32 4.74
C GLU A 36 -4.70 6.48 3.45
N ALA A 37 -3.67 5.67 3.16
CA ALA A 37 -3.66 4.76 2.00
C ALA A 37 -4.79 3.73 2.08
N ILE A 38 -5.03 3.16 3.28
CA ILE A 38 -6.12 2.22 3.54
C ILE A 38 -7.47 2.92 3.36
N LYS A 39 -7.66 4.10 3.97
CA LYS A 39 -8.91 4.87 3.86
C LYS A 39 -9.24 5.27 2.43
N LYS A 40 -8.22 5.63 1.63
CA LYS A 40 -8.36 6.00 0.22
C LYS A 40 -8.47 4.81 -0.73
N LEU A 41 -8.44 3.58 -0.20
CA LEU A 41 -8.48 2.35 -0.99
C LEU A 41 -7.30 2.20 -1.97
N GLU A 42 -6.17 2.86 -1.69
CA GLU A 42 -4.87 2.61 -2.32
C GLU A 42 -4.37 1.22 -1.91
N ILE A 43 -4.60 0.85 -0.65
CA ILE A 43 -4.38 -0.50 -0.11
C ILE A 43 -5.75 -1.12 0.17
N ARG A 44 -6.14 -2.14 -0.59
CA ARG A 44 -7.42 -2.85 -0.42
C ARG A 44 -7.34 -4.33 -0.77
N GLY A 45 -8.35 -5.10 -0.38
CA GLY A 45 -8.41 -6.55 -0.59
C GLY A 45 -7.65 -7.31 0.49
N ALA A 46 -8.35 -7.67 1.57
CA ALA A 46 -7.80 -8.52 2.62
C ALA A 46 -8.00 -10.01 2.26
N PRO A 47 -6.92 -10.78 2.33
CA PRO A 47 -6.78 -11.79 3.38
C PRO A 47 -5.72 -11.41 4.44
N ALA A 48 -5.13 -10.21 4.34
CA ALA A 48 -3.89 -9.82 5.02
C ALA A 48 -4.04 -8.66 6.04
N ILE A 49 -5.21 -8.52 6.68
CA ILE A 49 -5.39 -7.74 7.94
C ILE A 49 -5.58 -8.72 9.12
N GLY A 50 -5.19 -9.98 8.94
CA GLY A 50 -5.09 -11.01 9.97
C GLY A 50 -3.65 -11.49 10.07
#